data_AF-A0A9E2XU61-F1
#
_entry.id   AF-A0A9E2XU61-F1
#
_cell.length_a   1.000
_cell.length_b   1.000
_cell.length_c   1.000
_cell.angle_alpha   90.00
_cell.angle_beta   90.00
_cell.angle_gamma   90.00
#
_symmetry.space_group_name_H-M   'P 1'
#
loop_
_entity.id
_entity.type
_entity.pdbx_description
1 polymer ?
#
loop_
_entity_poly.entity_id
_entity_poly.type
_entity_poly.pdbx_seq_one_letter_code
_entity_poly.pdbx_strand_id
1 'polypeptide(L)'
;MTTNVFDGRICLLASDSRWSWGSPDGAAFFFVDDTSFAKIVARGDTGIIFAGDSGVIGQWKAWLAAPTQAVPSSNGIAAMIVDLDAKKLIYSLGPIDFAADAAFAGSGKVHAKACWLVNSCAKTAVESAKLKDVCSGGSVMFYNAGTGANNLAEADSCDPKSISGSLQSKGYIMVKTNTGAEISTQCVPVKDAMNDPGIRQMAEQIMNGDVKMIAPCPDIPEAWSDTERAGFEKVMADRFLPKR
;
A
#
# COMPACT_ATOMS: atom_id res chain seq x y z
N MET A 1 5.95 1.76 -5.64
CA MET A 1 5.96 0.30 -5.51
C MET A 1 5.59 -0.03 -4.04
N THR A 2 5.03 -1.18 -3.71
CA THR A 2 4.60 -1.64 -2.37
C THR A 2 4.66 -3.18 -2.35
N THR A 3 4.73 -3.80 -1.17
CA THR A 3 4.69 -5.26 -1.03
C THR A 3 3.60 -5.65 -0.04
N ASN A 4 2.63 -6.44 -0.50
CA ASN A 4 1.59 -7.01 0.33
C ASN A 4 1.68 -8.54 0.31
N VAL A 5 1.53 -9.16 1.47
CA VAL A 5 1.54 -10.61 1.63
C VAL A 5 0.39 -11.03 2.55
N PHE A 6 -0.37 -12.01 2.10
CA PHE A 6 -1.27 -12.78 2.97
C PHE A 6 -0.73 -14.20 3.10
N ASP A 7 -0.62 -14.71 4.33
CA ASP A 7 -0.24 -16.09 4.67
C ASP A 7 -1.40 -16.77 5.40
N GLY A 8 -2.11 -17.66 4.70
CA GLY A 8 -3.30 -18.36 5.19
C GLY A 8 -3.01 -19.41 6.25
N ARG A 9 -1.77 -19.93 6.36
CA ARG A 9 -1.44 -20.98 7.34
C ARG A 9 -1.55 -20.49 8.76
N ILE A 10 -1.15 -19.24 8.98
CA ILE A 10 -1.19 -18.56 10.28
C ILE A 10 -2.15 -17.37 10.29
N CYS A 11 -2.87 -17.12 9.19
CA CYS A 11 -3.72 -15.96 8.98
C CYS A 11 -3.01 -14.63 9.31
N LEU A 12 -1.92 -14.38 8.60
CA LEU A 12 -1.11 -13.17 8.76
C LEU A 12 -1.19 -12.30 7.50
N LEU A 13 -1.56 -11.04 7.70
CA LEU A 13 -1.52 -9.98 6.71
C LEU A 13 -0.25 -9.18 6.99
N ALA A 14 0.58 -8.95 5.96
CA ALA A 14 1.79 -8.16 6.06
C ALA A 14 1.92 -7.18 4.90
N SER A 15 2.46 -6.01 5.18
CA SER A 15 2.75 -4.98 4.20
C SER A 15 3.97 -4.15 4.60
N ASP A 16 4.63 -3.53 3.65
CA ASP A 16 5.60 -2.48 3.93
C ASP A 16 4.88 -1.17 4.36
N SER A 17 5.58 -0.21 4.97
CA SER A 17 4.96 1.06 5.41
C SER A 17 5.19 2.23 4.45
N ARG A 18 5.94 2.04 3.35
CA ARG A 18 6.30 3.11 2.43
C ARG A 18 5.12 3.57 1.60
N TRP A 19 4.98 4.89 1.50
CA TRP A 19 4.20 5.58 0.48
C TRP A 19 5.15 6.36 -0.41
N SER A 20 4.85 6.44 -1.72
CA SER A 20 5.78 7.03 -2.68
C SER A 20 5.12 7.73 -3.85
N TRP A 21 5.85 8.64 -4.48
CA TRP A 21 5.49 9.27 -5.74
C TRP A 21 6.74 9.54 -6.57
N GLY A 22 6.71 9.17 -7.85
CA GLY A 22 7.76 9.48 -8.81
C GLY A 22 7.32 10.62 -9.72
N SER A 23 8.23 11.54 -10.02
CA SER A 23 7.97 12.58 -11.00
C SER A 23 7.74 11.97 -12.40
N PRO A 24 6.89 12.58 -13.24
CA PRO A 24 6.57 12.03 -14.57
C PRO A 24 7.80 11.84 -15.47
N ASP A 25 8.81 12.69 -15.32
CA ASP A 25 10.09 12.62 -16.04
C ASP A 25 11.09 11.63 -15.43
N GLY A 26 10.75 11.02 -14.28
CA GLY A 26 11.60 10.08 -13.56
C GLY A 26 12.84 10.69 -12.90
N ALA A 27 12.94 12.02 -12.85
CA ALA A 27 14.07 12.75 -12.26
C ALA A 27 14.05 12.73 -10.73
N ALA A 28 12.87 12.69 -10.11
CA ALA A 28 12.67 12.72 -8.68
C ALA A 28 11.76 11.59 -8.21
N PHE A 29 12.05 11.06 -7.04
CA PHE A 29 11.22 10.05 -6.39
C PHE A 29 11.11 10.37 -4.91
N PHE A 30 9.91 10.74 -4.48
CA PHE A 30 9.58 11.07 -3.10
C PHE A 30 9.02 9.84 -2.40
N PHE A 31 9.41 9.65 -1.15
CA PHE A 31 8.82 8.61 -0.31
C PHE A 31 8.78 9.00 1.15
N VAL A 32 7.85 8.38 1.87
CA VAL A 32 7.74 8.47 3.32
C VAL A 32 7.44 7.09 3.87
N ASP A 33 8.15 6.73 4.93
CA ASP A 33 8.01 5.47 5.64
C ASP A 33 7.27 5.71 6.96
N ASP A 34 6.67 4.66 7.51
CA ASP A 34 6.12 4.62 8.87
C ASP A 34 5.13 5.76 9.17
N THR A 35 4.19 5.96 8.26
CA THR A 35 3.05 6.87 8.45
C THR A 35 1.99 6.23 9.34
N SER A 36 1.09 7.05 9.88
CA SER A 36 -0.10 6.58 10.58
C SER A 36 -1.22 6.13 9.61
N PHE A 37 -0.89 5.80 8.36
CA PHE A 37 -1.83 5.38 7.34
C PHE A 37 -1.39 4.00 6.81
N ALA A 38 -1.86 2.95 7.48
CA ALA A 38 -1.52 1.57 7.15
C ALA A 38 -2.19 1.10 5.86
N LYS A 39 -1.62 0.11 5.19
CA LYS A 39 -2.25 -0.53 4.02
C LYS A 39 -3.19 -1.66 4.40
N ILE A 40 -3.17 -2.08 5.67
CA ILE A 40 -3.94 -3.18 6.23
C ILE A 40 -5.09 -2.61 7.05
N VAL A 41 -6.29 -3.16 6.84
CA VAL A 41 -7.46 -2.94 7.70
C VAL A 41 -7.93 -4.30 8.21
N ALA A 42 -8.13 -4.43 9.52
CA ALA A 42 -8.77 -5.60 10.11
C ALA A 42 -10.02 -5.13 10.88
N ARG A 43 -11.19 -5.67 10.52
CA ARG A 43 -12.47 -5.32 11.14
C ARG A 43 -13.36 -6.56 11.24
N GLY A 44 -13.70 -6.94 12.47
CA GLY A 44 -14.46 -8.16 12.72
C GLY A 44 -13.73 -9.40 12.19
N ASP A 45 -14.43 -10.17 11.37
CA ASP A 45 -13.93 -11.38 10.71
C ASP A 45 -13.20 -11.10 9.39
N THR A 46 -13.02 -9.83 9.01
CA THR A 46 -12.53 -9.45 7.68
C THR A 46 -11.25 -8.65 7.74
N GLY A 47 -10.23 -9.09 7.00
CA GLY A 47 -8.97 -8.39 6.78
C GLY A 47 -8.86 -7.92 5.33
N ILE A 48 -8.32 -6.73 5.11
CA ILE A 48 -8.10 -6.16 3.77
C ILE A 48 -6.69 -5.61 3.69
N ILE A 49 -5.98 -5.93 2.60
CA ILE A 49 -4.69 -5.30 2.27
C ILE A 49 -4.82 -4.54 0.96
N PHE A 50 -4.58 -3.24 0.99
CA PHE A 50 -4.68 -2.36 -0.16
C PHE A 50 -3.32 -2.05 -0.80
N ALA A 51 -3.34 -1.77 -2.10
CA ALA A 51 -2.28 -1.11 -2.85
C ALA A 51 -2.92 -0.11 -3.84
N GLY A 52 -2.18 0.90 -4.26
CA GLY A 52 -2.63 1.92 -5.23
C GLY A 52 -2.80 3.32 -4.64
N ASP A 53 -3.78 4.05 -5.15
CA ASP A 53 -4.05 5.47 -4.82
C ASP A 53 -4.46 5.63 -3.35
N SER A 54 -3.67 6.40 -2.58
CA SER A 54 -3.95 6.63 -1.14
C SER A 54 -5.28 7.33 -0.90
N GLY A 55 -5.74 8.17 -1.82
CA GLY A 55 -7.03 8.85 -1.75
C GLY A 55 -8.19 7.87 -1.88
N VAL A 56 -8.13 6.96 -2.85
CA VAL A 56 -9.14 5.90 -3.04
C VAL A 56 -9.12 4.94 -1.85
N ILE A 57 -7.94 4.55 -1.36
CA ILE A 57 -7.80 3.74 -0.14
C ILE A 57 -8.41 4.47 1.06
N GLY A 58 -8.18 5.78 1.20
CA GLY A 58 -8.77 6.61 2.26
C GLY A 58 -10.30 6.63 2.21
N GLN A 59 -10.88 6.72 1.02
CA GLN A 59 -12.35 6.62 0.84
C GLN A 59 -12.87 5.25 1.27
N TRP A 60 -12.19 4.16 0.90
CA TRP A 60 -12.56 2.82 1.36
C TRP A 60 -12.42 2.64 2.85
N LYS A 61 -11.37 3.16 3.48
CA LYS A 61 -11.21 3.15 4.94
C LYS A 61 -12.32 3.93 5.65
N ALA A 62 -12.66 5.12 5.15
CA ALA A 62 -13.74 5.92 5.69
C ALA A 62 -15.10 5.21 5.56
N TRP A 63 -15.37 4.60 4.40
CA TRP A 63 -16.56 3.77 4.20
C TRP A 63 -16.55 2.54 5.12
N LEU A 64 -15.40 1.89 5.31
CA LEU A 64 -15.26 0.78 6.24
C LEU A 64 -15.46 1.19 7.70
N ALA A 65 -15.26 2.44 8.08
CA ALA A 65 -15.58 2.92 9.43
C ALA A 65 -17.09 3.10 9.62
N ALA A 66 -17.77 3.63 8.60
CA ALA A 66 -19.22 3.87 8.59
C ALA A 66 -19.86 3.42 7.26
N PRO A 67 -20.12 2.11 7.07
CA PRO A 67 -20.59 1.57 5.80
C PRO A 67 -21.95 2.13 5.39
N THR A 68 -22.07 2.50 4.12
CA THR A 68 -23.34 2.95 3.51
C THR A 68 -23.61 2.20 2.22
N GLN A 69 -24.84 2.28 1.71
CA GLN A 69 -25.19 1.65 0.42
C GLN A 69 -24.41 2.24 -0.77
N ALA A 70 -23.93 3.48 -0.66
CA ALA A 70 -23.06 4.09 -1.65
C ALA A 70 -21.61 3.63 -1.37
N VAL A 71 -21.08 2.77 -2.23
CA VAL A 71 -19.71 2.27 -2.15
C VAL A 71 -18.74 3.19 -2.90
N PRO A 72 -17.49 3.37 -2.43
CA PRO A 72 -16.47 4.11 -3.15
C PRO A 72 -16.08 3.43 -4.47
N SER A 73 -15.42 4.18 -5.37
CA SER A 73 -14.83 3.59 -6.56
C SER A 73 -13.65 2.68 -6.19
N SER A 74 -13.48 1.57 -6.91
CA SER A 74 -12.30 0.70 -6.78
C SER A 74 -11.19 1.02 -7.79
N ASN A 75 -11.38 2.03 -8.65
CA ASN A 75 -10.40 2.40 -9.68
C ASN A 75 -9.12 2.94 -9.02
N GLY A 76 -7.97 2.56 -9.57
CA GLY A 76 -6.67 2.99 -9.04
C GLY A 76 -6.20 2.23 -7.79
N ILE A 77 -6.91 1.19 -7.35
CA ILE A 77 -6.47 0.31 -6.26
C ILE A 77 -6.47 -1.17 -6.64
N ALA A 78 -5.58 -1.91 -5.99
CA ALA A 78 -5.64 -3.36 -5.87
C ALA A 78 -5.91 -3.72 -4.41
N ALA A 79 -6.57 -4.84 -4.17
CA ALA A 79 -6.95 -5.25 -2.82
C ALA A 79 -7.02 -6.77 -2.68
N MET A 80 -6.63 -7.26 -1.51
CA MET A 80 -6.88 -8.64 -1.08
C MET A 80 -7.83 -8.61 0.11
N ILE A 81 -8.99 -9.27 -0.02
CA ILE A 81 -9.97 -9.42 1.05
C ILE A 81 -9.87 -10.83 1.61
N VAL A 82 -9.71 -10.92 2.92
CA VAL A 82 -9.44 -12.14 3.67
C VAL A 82 -10.53 -12.34 4.72
N ASP A 83 -11.05 -13.56 4.81
CA ASP A 83 -11.79 -14.04 5.96
C ASP A 83 -10.79 -14.50 7.03
N LEU A 84 -10.76 -13.79 8.14
CA LEU A 84 -9.82 -13.98 9.25
C LEU A 84 -10.14 -15.24 10.06
N ASP A 85 -11.41 -15.62 10.14
CA ASP A 85 -11.85 -16.81 10.88
C ASP A 85 -11.59 -18.08 10.05
N ALA A 86 -11.96 -18.05 8.77
CA ALA A 86 -11.72 -19.14 7.82
C ALA A 86 -10.26 -19.20 7.34
N LYS A 87 -9.46 -18.17 7.63
CA LYS A 87 -8.06 -18.00 7.21
C LYS A 87 -7.87 -18.10 5.69
N LYS A 88 -8.77 -17.49 4.93
CA LYS A 88 -8.84 -17.63 3.47
C LYS A 88 -8.95 -16.29 2.78
N LEU A 89 -8.27 -16.15 1.65
CA LEU A 89 -8.57 -15.09 0.69
C LEU A 89 -9.95 -15.37 0.09
N ILE A 90 -10.87 -14.42 0.23
CA ILE A 90 -12.23 -14.53 -0.30
C ILE A 90 -12.43 -13.77 -1.59
N TYR A 91 -11.64 -12.71 -1.81
CA TYR A 91 -11.66 -11.94 -3.04
C TYR A 91 -10.34 -11.23 -3.25
N SER A 92 -9.98 -11.03 -4.51
CA SER A 92 -8.86 -10.18 -4.90
C SER A 92 -9.23 -9.29 -6.06
N LEU A 93 -8.83 -8.03 -5.99
CA LEU A 93 -8.89 -7.07 -7.07
C LEU A 93 -7.46 -6.75 -7.53
N GLY A 94 -7.20 -6.93 -8.81
CA GLY A 94 -5.91 -6.62 -9.44
C GLY A 94 -4.88 -7.76 -9.46
N PRO A 95 -3.64 -7.46 -9.83
CA PRO A 95 -2.66 -8.46 -10.23
C PRO A 95 -2.03 -9.15 -9.00
N ILE A 96 -2.67 -10.22 -8.55
CA ILE A 96 -2.25 -11.03 -7.41
C ILE A 96 -1.48 -12.26 -7.88
N ASP A 97 -0.32 -12.50 -7.27
CA ASP A 97 0.39 -13.76 -7.43
C ASP A 97 -0.01 -14.71 -6.31
N PHE A 98 -0.17 -15.99 -6.65
CA PHE A 98 -0.57 -17.03 -5.69
C PHE A 98 0.56 -18.05 -5.46
N ALA A 99 0.65 -18.53 -4.23
CA ALA A 99 1.31 -19.76 -3.81
C ALA A 99 0.31 -20.59 -2.96
N ALA A 100 0.64 -21.84 -2.63
CA ALA A 100 -0.28 -22.81 -2.01
C ALA A 100 -1.25 -22.21 -0.97
N ASP A 101 -0.71 -21.56 0.07
CA ASP A 101 -1.49 -20.93 1.14
C ASP A 101 -1.21 -19.43 1.26
N ALA A 102 -0.73 -18.78 0.19
CA ALA A 102 -0.33 -17.38 0.26
C ALA A 102 -0.66 -16.59 -1.00
N ALA A 103 -0.95 -15.31 -0.81
CA ALA A 103 -1.23 -14.36 -1.88
C ALA A 103 -0.33 -13.13 -1.76
N PHE A 104 0.11 -12.60 -2.89
CA PHE A 104 1.10 -11.53 -2.98
C PHE A 104 0.62 -10.44 -3.93
N ALA A 105 0.68 -9.18 -3.48
CA ALA A 105 0.26 -8.04 -4.27
C ALA A 105 1.29 -6.90 -4.19
N GLY A 106 1.12 -5.90 -5.05
CA GLY A 106 2.06 -4.81 -5.20
C GLY A 106 3.23 -5.18 -6.10
N SER A 107 4.09 -4.22 -6.36
CA SER A 107 5.32 -4.36 -7.15
C SER A 107 6.35 -5.33 -6.59
N GLY A 108 6.47 -5.44 -5.27
CA GLY A 108 7.45 -6.33 -4.64
C GLY A 108 6.99 -7.78 -4.57
N LYS A 109 5.79 -8.10 -5.09
CA LYS A 109 5.15 -9.42 -4.98
C LYS A 109 6.02 -10.57 -5.46
N VAL A 110 6.76 -10.40 -6.56
CA VAL A 110 7.61 -11.46 -7.13
C VAL A 110 8.76 -11.80 -6.18
N HIS A 111 9.40 -10.77 -5.59
CA HIS A 111 10.46 -10.95 -4.62
C HIS A 111 9.94 -11.55 -3.31
N ALA A 112 8.79 -11.06 -2.83
CA ALA A 112 8.14 -11.57 -1.64
C ALA A 112 7.75 -13.04 -1.80
N LYS A 113 7.14 -13.41 -2.93
CA LYS A 113 6.77 -14.79 -3.25
C LYS A 113 7.98 -15.71 -3.27
N ALA A 114 9.06 -15.32 -3.95
CA ALA A 114 10.29 -16.10 -4.00
C ALA A 114 10.87 -16.35 -2.59
N CYS A 115 10.90 -15.32 -1.74
CA CYS A 115 11.35 -15.44 -0.36
C CYS A 115 10.42 -16.35 0.48
N TRP A 116 9.10 -16.17 0.34
CA TRP A 116 8.11 -16.93 1.08
C TRP A 116 8.14 -18.42 0.74
N LEU A 117 8.35 -18.79 -0.53
CA LEU A 117 8.46 -20.20 -0.94
C LEU A 117 9.60 -20.93 -0.23
N VAL A 118 10.66 -20.22 0.18
CA VAL A 118 11.80 -20.78 0.91
C VAL A 118 11.61 -20.71 2.42
N ASN A 119 11.12 -19.57 2.93
CA ASN A 119 11.13 -19.27 4.36
C ASN A 119 9.79 -19.46 5.04
N SER A 120 8.70 -19.56 4.27
CA SER A 120 7.36 -19.73 4.82
C SER A 120 7.01 -18.66 5.86
N CYS A 121 7.39 -17.40 5.62
CA CYS A 121 7.14 -16.31 6.55
C CYS A 121 6.81 -15.03 5.79
N ALA A 122 5.58 -14.54 5.96
CA ALA A 122 5.12 -13.31 5.31
C ALA A 122 5.92 -12.07 5.73
N LYS A 123 6.30 -11.95 7.00
CA LYS A 123 7.11 -10.81 7.47
C LYS A 123 8.51 -10.82 6.84
N THR A 124 9.18 -11.98 6.82
CA THR A 124 10.48 -12.14 6.16
C THR A 124 10.39 -11.88 4.65
N ALA A 125 9.29 -12.28 4.01
CA ALA A 125 9.04 -12.02 2.61
C ALA A 125 8.96 -10.52 2.29
N VAL A 126 8.26 -9.74 3.11
CA VAL A 126 8.23 -8.27 2.97
C VAL A 126 9.61 -7.66 3.22
N GLU A 127 10.32 -8.09 4.27
CA GLU A 127 11.69 -7.61 4.54
C GLU A 127 12.63 -7.86 3.36
N SER A 128 12.57 -9.06 2.78
CA SER A 128 13.39 -9.40 1.61
C SER A 128 12.99 -8.59 0.37
N ALA A 129 11.70 -8.31 0.17
CA ALA A 129 11.22 -7.57 -0.99
C ALA A 129 11.70 -6.11 -0.96
N LYS A 130 11.74 -5.48 0.21
CA LYS A 130 12.26 -4.10 0.40
C LYS A 130 13.70 -3.91 -0.08
N LEU A 131 14.50 -4.99 -0.10
CA LEU A 131 15.90 -4.93 -0.57
C LEU A 131 16.03 -4.89 -2.10
N LYS A 132 14.96 -5.23 -2.82
CA LYS A 132 14.93 -5.36 -4.28
C LYS A 132 13.92 -4.42 -4.94
N ASP A 133 12.88 -4.04 -4.22
CA ASP A 133 11.85 -3.10 -4.64
C ASP A 133 12.08 -1.73 -3.98
N VAL A 134 12.55 -0.76 -4.76
CA VAL A 134 12.89 0.60 -4.33
C VAL A 134 11.74 1.35 -3.65
N CYS A 135 10.48 1.02 -3.93
CA CYS A 135 9.40 1.69 -3.23
C CYS A 135 8.69 0.84 -2.18
N SER A 136 9.16 -0.37 -1.91
CA SER A 136 8.81 -1.03 -0.66
C SER A 136 9.81 -0.59 0.42
N GLY A 137 9.33 -0.18 1.59
CA GLY A 137 10.24 0.36 2.62
C GLY A 137 9.62 0.48 4.01
N GLY A 138 10.37 1.14 4.89
CA GLY A 138 10.00 1.34 6.29
C GLY A 138 9.82 0.04 7.07
N SER A 139 9.07 0.09 8.15
CA SER A 139 8.74 -1.07 8.98
C SER A 139 7.76 -2.02 8.29
N VAL A 140 7.84 -3.30 8.60
CA VAL A 140 6.80 -4.27 8.20
C VAL A 140 5.60 -4.12 9.11
N MET A 141 4.49 -3.69 8.53
CA MET A 141 3.18 -3.62 9.16
C MET A 141 2.51 -4.99 9.06
N PHE A 142 1.90 -5.47 10.13
CA PHE A 142 1.26 -6.78 10.14
C PHE A 142 0.07 -6.87 11.09
N TYR A 143 -0.81 -7.81 10.76
CA TYR A 143 -1.90 -8.28 11.61
C TYR A 143 -1.98 -9.81 11.54
N ASN A 144 -1.86 -10.48 12.68
CA ASN A 144 -1.99 -11.93 12.81
C ASN A 144 -3.30 -12.26 13.52
N ALA A 145 -4.29 -12.74 12.77
CA ALA A 145 -5.59 -13.09 13.35
C ALA A 145 -5.53 -14.35 14.22
N GLY A 146 -4.58 -15.26 13.96
CA GLY A 146 -4.41 -16.48 14.74
C GLY A 146 -3.93 -16.23 16.18
N THR A 147 -3.19 -15.14 16.42
CA THR A 147 -2.66 -14.79 17.75
C THR A 147 -3.17 -13.47 18.31
N GLY A 148 -3.83 -12.65 17.49
CA GLY A 148 -4.17 -11.25 17.81
C GLY A 148 -2.98 -10.29 17.74
N ALA A 149 -1.75 -10.78 17.53
CA ALA A 149 -0.57 -9.93 17.48
C ALA A 149 -0.57 -9.03 16.24
N ASN A 150 -0.32 -7.74 16.44
CA ASN A 150 -0.27 -6.77 15.36
C ASN A 150 0.59 -5.56 15.78
N ASN A 151 0.98 -4.74 14.81
CA ASN A 151 1.65 -3.45 15.04
C ASN A 151 0.97 -2.31 14.26
N LEU A 152 -0.33 -2.45 13.98
CA LEU A 152 -1.11 -1.41 13.34
C LEU A 152 -1.41 -0.31 14.37
N ALA A 153 -1.46 0.95 13.94
CA ALA A 153 -1.77 2.05 14.84
C ALA A 153 -3.22 1.95 15.34
N GLU A 154 -3.45 2.15 16.63
CA GLU A 154 -4.80 2.16 17.22
C GLU A 154 -5.69 3.26 16.61
N ALA A 155 -5.08 4.39 16.25
CA ALA A 155 -5.69 5.51 15.54
C ALA A 155 -5.16 5.58 14.09
N ASP A 156 -5.28 4.47 13.34
CA ASP A 156 -4.96 4.47 11.91
C ASP A 156 -5.80 5.52 11.20
N SER A 157 -5.12 6.48 10.58
CA SER A 157 -5.75 7.59 9.89
C SER A 157 -6.52 7.04 8.69
N CYS A 158 -7.81 7.35 8.60
CA CYS A 158 -8.55 7.23 7.34
C CYS A 158 -8.21 8.38 6.38
N ASP A 159 -7.49 9.40 6.84
CA ASP A 159 -7.13 10.57 6.06
C ASP A 159 -5.75 10.39 5.39
N PRO A 160 -5.70 10.31 4.05
CA PRO A 160 -4.44 10.23 3.30
C PRO A 160 -3.56 11.47 3.49
N LYS A 161 -4.09 12.62 3.95
CA LYS A 161 -3.28 13.81 4.27
C LYS A 161 -2.25 13.55 5.36
N SER A 162 -2.46 12.54 6.21
CA SER A 162 -1.44 12.10 7.18
C SER A 162 -0.14 11.64 6.50
N ILE A 163 -0.22 11.13 5.27
CA ILE A 163 0.95 10.78 4.45
C ILE A 163 1.64 12.06 3.98
N SER A 164 0.90 12.96 3.31
CA SER A 164 1.42 14.23 2.79
C SER A 164 2.03 15.11 3.88
N GLY A 165 1.38 15.22 5.04
CA GLY A 165 1.92 15.96 6.19
C GLY A 165 3.18 15.34 6.80
N SER A 166 3.39 14.03 6.63
CA SER A 166 4.61 13.36 7.08
C SER A 166 5.79 13.60 6.13
N LEU A 167 5.56 14.00 4.87
CA LEU A 167 6.63 14.19 3.88
C LEU A 167 7.65 15.25 4.32
N GLN A 168 7.19 16.36 4.92
CA GLN A 168 8.09 17.45 5.31
C GLN A 168 9.08 17.03 6.41
N SER A 169 8.60 16.24 7.37
CA SER A 169 9.36 15.91 8.58
C SER A 169 10.10 14.57 8.51
N LYS A 170 9.54 13.60 7.78
CA LYS A 170 10.04 12.22 7.69
C LYS A 170 10.36 11.78 6.26
N GLY A 171 9.99 12.58 5.26
CA GLY A 171 10.13 12.22 3.86
C GLY A 171 11.55 12.30 3.35
N TYR A 172 11.82 11.51 2.33
CA TYR A 172 13.05 11.49 1.58
C TYR A 172 12.76 11.66 0.08
N ILE A 173 13.74 12.17 -0.63
CA ILE A 173 13.75 12.27 -2.08
C ILE A 173 14.98 11.58 -2.63
N MET A 174 14.78 10.76 -3.66
CA MET A 174 15.83 10.28 -4.54
C MET A 174 15.84 11.14 -5.81
N VAL A 175 16.93 11.85 -6.04
CA VAL A 175 17.12 12.67 -7.25
C VAL A 175 18.11 11.96 -8.17
N LYS A 176 17.75 11.85 -9.45
CA LYS A 176 18.66 11.42 -10.50
C LYS A 176 19.29 12.64 -11.15
N THR A 177 20.58 12.84 -10.90
CA THR A 177 21.36 13.84 -11.60
C THR A 177 22.12 13.19 -12.75
N ASN A 178 21.88 13.67 -13.96
CA ASN A 178 22.60 13.25 -15.16
C ASN A 178 23.55 14.38 -15.58
N THR A 179 24.85 14.20 -15.32
CA THR A 179 25.89 15.17 -15.74
C THR A 179 26.54 14.78 -17.06
N GLY A 180 25.89 13.94 -17.87
CA GLY A 180 26.37 13.48 -19.18
C GLY A 180 27.42 12.38 -19.12
N ALA A 181 28.25 12.33 -18.06
CA ALA A 181 29.26 11.28 -17.85
C ALA A 181 28.82 10.21 -16.83
N GLU A 182 27.96 10.56 -15.86
CA GLU A 182 27.49 9.64 -14.82
C GLU A 182 26.04 9.97 -14.43
N ILE A 183 25.26 8.92 -14.13
CA ILE A 183 23.97 9.05 -13.45
C ILE A 183 24.24 8.82 -11.97
N SER A 184 24.21 9.89 -11.17
CA SER A 184 24.23 9.75 -9.72
C SER A 184 22.81 9.77 -9.17
N THR A 185 22.53 8.86 -8.23
CA THR A 185 21.28 8.84 -7.46
C THR A 185 21.62 9.19 -6.03
N GLN A 186 21.11 10.33 -5.55
CA GLN A 186 21.28 10.74 -4.16
C GLN A 186 19.94 10.64 -3.43
N CYS A 187 19.95 9.98 -2.27
CA CYS A 187 18.82 9.94 -1.35
C CYS A 187 19.08 10.93 -0.22
N VAL A 188 18.23 11.94 -0.09
CA VAL A 188 18.37 13.00 0.92
C VAL A 188 17.02 13.29 1.57
N PRO A 189 17.00 13.77 2.83
CA PRO A 189 15.75 14.23 3.45
C PRO A 189 15.12 15.35 2.63
N VAL A 190 13.79 15.33 2.48
CA VAL A 190 13.05 16.33 1.67
C VAL A 190 13.37 17.75 2.15
N LYS A 191 13.36 17.98 3.46
CA LYS A 191 13.68 19.27 4.08
C LYS A 191 15.03 19.87 3.62
N ASP A 192 16.01 19.02 3.32
CA ASP A 192 17.37 19.46 2.94
C ASP A 192 17.44 19.73 1.42
N ALA A 193 16.62 19.02 0.64
CA ALA A 193 16.52 19.16 -0.81
C ALA A 193 15.65 20.36 -1.25
N MET A 194 14.83 20.92 -0.36
CA MET A 194 13.96 22.07 -0.64
C MET A 194 14.71 23.37 -0.99
N ASN A 195 16.04 23.40 -0.95
CA ASN A 195 16.84 24.52 -1.46
C ASN A 195 16.77 24.63 -3.00
N ASP A 196 16.52 23.53 -3.70
CA ASP A 196 16.25 23.52 -5.14
C ASP A 196 14.78 23.96 -5.40
N PRO A 197 14.54 25.00 -6.24
CA PRO A 197 13.19 25.49 -6.50
C PRO A 197 12.25 24.47 -7.15
N GLY A 198 12.76 23.62 -8.04
CA GLY A 198 11.97 22.58 -8.71
C GLY A 198 11.56 21.47 -7.74
N ILE A 199 12.48 21.04 -6.89
CA ILE A 199 12.19 20.07 -5.81
C ILE A 199 11.19 20.67 -4.83
N ARG A 200 11.37 21.94 -4.44
CA ARG A 200 10.44 22.63 -3.54
C ARG A 200 9.02 22.67 -4.10
N GLN A 201 8.87 23.06 -5.36
CA GLN A 201 7.57 23.11 -6.02
C GLN A 201 6.88 21.74 -6.02
N MET A 202 7.60 20.67 -6.39
CA MET A 202 7.06 19.30 -6.37
C MET A 202 6.68 18.86 -4.95
N ALA A 203 7.53 19.14 -3.96
CA ALA A 203 7.25 18.81 -2.56
C ALA A 203 6.00 19.53 -2.04
N GLU A 204 5.83 20.81 -2.37
CA GLU A 204 4.65 21.63 -2.02
C GLU A 204 3.36 21.07 -2.64
N GLN A 205 3.39 20.63 -3.90
CA GLN A 205 2.24 19.97 -4.54
C GLN A 205 1.83 18.69 -3.79
N ILE A 206 2.79 17.90 -3.31
CA ILE A 206 2.49 16.69 -2.53
C ILE A 206 1.96 17.05 -1.14
N MET A 207 2.59 18.01 -0.46
CA MET A 207 2.21 18.44 0.89
C MET A 207 0.82 19.07 0.93
N ASN A 208 0.44 19.83 -0.10
CA ASN A 208 -0.89 20.42 -0.24
C ASN A 208 -1.96 19.40 -0.65
N GLY A 209 -1.55 18.22 -1.12
CA GLY A 209 -2.43 17.15 -1.58
C GLY A 209 -2.87 17.27 -3.04
N ASP A 210 -2.28 18.18 -3.82
CA ASP A 210 -2.49 18.29 -5.26
C ASP A 210 -1.95 17.04 -5.98
N VAL A 211 -0.86 16.49 -5.45
CA VAL A 211 -0.26 15.22 -5.87
C VAL A 211 -0.37 14.22 -4.74
N LYS A 212 -0.94 13.06 -5.04
CA LYS A 212 -1.09 11.98 -4.06
C LYS A 212 0.11 11.07 -4.07
N MET A 213 0.62 10.77 -2.87
CA MET A 213 1.50 9.62 -2.68
C MET A 213 0.70 8.33 -2.78
N ILE A 214 1.29 7.30 -3.36
CA ILE A 214 0.61 6.05 -3.66
C ILE A 214 1.39 4.87 -3.09
N ALA A 215 0.75 3.70 -3.07
CA ALA A 215 1.36 2.40 -2.78
C ALA A 215 1.43 1.57 -4.08
N PRO A 216 2.35 1.85 -5.02
CA PRO A 216 2.19 1.35 -6.38
C PRO A 216 2.15 -0.17 -6.49
N CYS A 217 1.13 -0.63 -7.19
CA CYS A 217 1.02 -1.96 -7.73
C CYS A 217 1.07 -1.83 -9.25
N PRO A 218 2.05 -2.46 -9.94
CA PRO A 218 2.07 -2.53 -11.39
C PRO A 218 0.76 -3.10 -11.92
N ASP A 219 0.41 -2.73 -13.14
CA ASP A 219 -0.74 -3.28 -13.88
C ASP A 219 -2.12 -3.02 -13.24
N ILE A 220 -2.24 -2.01 -12.37
CA ILE A 220 -3.56 -1.43 -12.05
C ILE A 220 -4.02 -0.62 -13.28
N PRO A 221 -5.15 -0.96 -13.91
CA PRO A 221 -5.71 -0.18 -15.00
C PRO A 221 -6.30 1.14 -14.47
N GLU A 222 -6.46 2.12 -15.36
CA GLU A 222 -7.16 3.37 -15.05
C GLU A 222 -8.59 3.12 -14.53
N ALA A 223 -9.25 2.11 -15.11
CA ALA A 223 -10.56 1.63 -14.66
C ALA A 223 -10.63 0.10 -14.71
N TRP A 224 -11.21 -0.48 -13.66
CA TRP A 224 -11.54 -1.91 -13.66
C TRP A 224 -12.73 -2.20 -14.57
N SER A 225 -12.84 -3.45 -15.03
CA SER A 225 -14.05 -3.89 -15.73
C SER A 225 -15.26 -3.84 -14.79
N ASP A 226 -16.47 -3.69 -15.35
CA ASP A 226 -17.69 -3.71 -14.56
C ASP A 226 -17.84 -4.99 -13.73
N THR A 227 -17.33 -6.12 -14.25
CA THR A 227 -17.35 -7.41 -13.54
C THR A 227 -16.43 -7.41 -12.32
N GLU A 228 -15.20 -6.94 -12.45
CA GLU A 228 -14.25 -6.85 -11.33
C GLU A 228 -14.73 -5.86 -10.28
N ARG A 229 -15.21 -4.70 -10.73
CA ARG A 229 -15.79 -3.68 -9.84
C ARG A 229 -17.00 -4.22 -9.08
N ALA A 230 -17.99 -4.78 -9.78
CA ALA A 230 -19.19 -5.32 -9.14
C ALA A 230 -18.85 -6.50 -8.19
N GLY A 231 -17.87 -7.33 -8.53
CA GLY A 231 -17.41 -8.41 -7.66
C GLY A 231 -16.82 -7.89 -6.34
N PHE A 232 -15.94 -6.90 -6.43
CA PHE A 232 -15.35 -6.25 -5.26
C PHE A 232 -16.42 -5.58 -4.38
N GLU A 233 -17.26 -4.75 -5.00
CA GLU A 233 -18.34 -4.02 -4.32
C GLU A 233 -19.32 -4.98 -3.62
N LYS A 234 -19.69 -6.08 -4.29
CA LYS A 234 -20.57 -7.11 -3.71
C LYS A 234 -19.96 -7.75 -2.47
N VAL A 235 -18.70 -8.16 -2.50
CA VAL A 235 -18.04 -8.78 -1.34
C VAL A 235 -17.95 -7.81 -0.17
N MET A 236 -17.66 -6.54 -0.44
CA MET A 236 -17.64 -5.49 0.58
C MET A 236 -19.03 -5.25 1.18
N ALA A 237 -20.07 -5.18 0.34
CA ALA A 237 -21.45 -5.03 0.78
C ALA A 237 -21.90 -6.20 1.65
N ASP A 238 -21.66 -7.44 1.21
CA ASP A 238 -22.06 -8.67 1.93
C ASP A 238 -21.40 -8.80 3.31
N ARG A 239 -20.18 -8.27 3.47
CA ARG A 239 -19.43 -8.31 4.74
C ARG A 239 -19.79 -7.19 5.70
N PHE A 240 -19.99 -5.97 5.19
CA PHE A 240 -20.02 -4.78 6.03
C PHE A 240 -21.37 -4.08 6.11
N LEU A 241 -22.33 -4.40 5.23
CA LEU A 241 -23.69 -3.87 5.32
C LEU A 241 -24.59 -4.82 6.12
N PRO A 242 -25.59 -4.29 6.84
CA PRO A 242 -26.58 -5.12 7.52
C PRO A 242 -27.28 -6.06 6.53
N LYS A 243 -27.37 -7.34 6.89
CA LYS A 243 -28.18 -8.31 6.15
C LYS A 243 -29.64 -7.91 6.32
N ARG A 244 -30.33 -7.70 5.19
CA ARG A 244 -31.78 -7.47 5.17
C ARG A 244 -32.55 -8.74 5.46
#